data_AF-A0A3A9EZK5-F1
#
_entry.id   AF-A0A3A9EZK5-F1
#
_cell.length_a   1.000
_cell.length_b   1.000
_cell.length_c   1.000
_cell.angle_alpha   90.00
_cell.angle_beta   90.00
_cell.angle_gamma   90.00
#
_symmetry.space_group_name_H-M   'P 1'
#
loop_
_entity.id
_entity.type
_entity.pdbx_description
1 polymer ?
#
loop_
_entity_poly.entity_id
_entity_poly.type
_entity_poly.pdbx_seq_one_letter_code
_entity_poly.pdbx_strand_id
1 'polypeptide(L)'
;MCIETESTAEPAMTTKDQEREALQQIKALVADLGPNSYIATAFRGVFDIAEENIDNDFSGNPVDHAQELGEQLAQRTVQVGQLADELAEYKARAETAEAQLIVLKAKLYDYMTA
;
A
#
# COMPACT_ATOMS: atom_id res chain seq x y z
N MET A 1 -52.64 30.04 -3.97
CA MET A 1 -51.70 29.13 -3.28
C MET A 1 -50.57 28.89 -4.26
N CYS A 2 -49.52 29.71 -4.18
CA CYS A 2 -48.35 29.56 -5.03
C CYS A 2 -47.53 28.41 -4.43
N ILE A 3 -47.31 27.37 -5.22
CA ILE A 3 -46.41 26.29 -4.84
C ILE A 3 -45.00 26.80 -5.12
N GLU A 4 -44.25 27.09 -4.06
CA GLU A 4 -42.82 27.33 -4.16
C GLU A 4 -42.18 26.01 -4.61
N THR A 5 -41.64 26.02 -5.83
CA THR A 5 -40.90 24.89 -6.36
C THR A 5 -39.52 24.93 -5.74
N GLU A 6 -39.26 23.98 -4.83
CA GLU A 6 -37.94 23.73 -4.27
C GLU A 6 -36.97 23.43 -5.41
N SER A 7 -35.97 24.30 -5.58
CA SER A 7 -34.91 24.13 -6.56
C SER A 7 -34.01 22.98 -6.11
N THR A 8 -34.24 21.78 -6.65
CA THR A 8 -33.35 20.62 -6.49
C THR A 8 -32.18 20.73 -7.45
N ALA A 9 -31.39 21.79 -7.35
CA ALA A 9 -30.11 21.87 -8.06
C ALA A 9 -29.11 20.98 -7.33
N GLU A 10 -28.69 19.89 -7.94
CA GLU A 10 -27.51 19.13 -7.49
C GLU A 10 -26.32 20.10 -7.36
N PRO A 11 -25.50 20.01 -6.30
CA PRO A 11 -24.34 20.88 -6.17
C PRO A 11 -23.45 20.70 -7.39
N ALA A 12 -23.21 21.79 -8.12
CA ALA A 12 -22.29 21.77 -9.24
C ALA A 12 -20.91 21.31 -8.76
N MET A 13 -20.35 20.30 -9.41
CA MET A 13 -18.99 19.85 -9.15
C MET A 13 -18.03 21.04 -9.30
N THR A 14 -17.16 21.23 -8.31
CA THR A 14 -16.10 22.25 -8.37
C THR A 14 -15.24 22.01 -9.61
N THR A 15 -14.93 23.06 -10.37
CA THR A 15 -14.08 22.93 -11.56
C THR A 15 -12.61 22.84 -11.18
N LYS A 16 -11.79 22.24 -12.04
CA LYS A 16 -10.32 22.20 -11.85
C LYS A 16 -9.72 23.58 -11.62
N ASP A 17 -10.21 24.59 -12.34
CA ASP A 17 -9.72 25.97 -12.19
C ASP A 17 -10.06 26.54 -10.80
N GLN A 18 -11.26 26.27 -10.27
CA GLN A 18 -11.65 26.66 -8.92
C GLN A 18 -10.80 25.96 -7.86
N GLU A 19 -10.49 24.67 -8.05
CA GLU A 19 -9.61 23.95 -7.13
C GLU A 19 -8.18 24.49 -7.16
N ARG A 20 -7.67 24.84 -8.35
CA ARG A 20 -6.34 25.45 -8.50
C ARG A 20 -6.24 26.81 -7.84
N GLU A 21 -7.28 27.64 -7.96
CA GLU A 21 -7.35 28.93 -7.29
C GLU A 21 -7.32 28.76 -5.76
N ALA A 22 -8.13 27.84 -5.22
CA ALA A 22 -8.12 27.53 -3.80
C ALA A 22 -6.74 27.01 -3.33
N LEU A 23 -6.13 26.11 -4.10
CA LEU A 23 -4.81 25.55 -3.79
C LEU A 23 -3.72 26.63 -3.77
N GLN A 24 -3.75 27.60 -4.68
CA GLN A 24 -2.82 28.73 -4.69
C GLN A 24 -2.95 29.60 -3.43
N GLN A 25 -4.17 29.83 -2.94
CA GLN A 25 -4.39 30.58 -1.70
C GLN A 25 -3.82 29.83 -0.48
N ILE A 26 -4.05 28.52 -0.40
CA ILE A 26 -3.51 27.68 0.68
C ILE A 26 -1.97 27.67 0.62
N LYS A 27 -1.37 27.55 -0.58
CA LYS A 27 0.09 27.64 -0.78
C LYS A 27 0.66 28.95 -0.26
N ALA A 28 0.02 30.09 -0.56
CA ALA A 28 0.45 31.40 -0.07
C ALA A 28 0.40 31.48 1.47
N LEU A 29 -0.70 31.05 2.08
CA LEU A 29 -0.85 31.02 3.54
C LEU A 29 0.25 30.19 4.22
N VAL A 30 0.59 29.02 3.66
CA VAL A 30 1.64 28.16 4.21
C VAL A 30 3.04 28.74 3.98
N ALA A 31 3.27 29.38 2.83
CA ALA A 31 4.54 30.05 2.52
C ALA A 31 4.82 31.23 3.46
N ASP A 32 3.80 32.03 3.80
CA ASP A 32 3.91 33.19 4.69
C ASP A 32 4.35 32.81 6.12
N LEU A 33 4.11 31.56 6.55
CA LEU A 33 4.59 31.05 7.84
C LEU A 33 6.10 30.81 7.87
N GLY A 34 6.75 30.76 6.71
CA GLY A 34 8.19 30.51 6.55
C GLY A 34 8.62 29.05 6.76
N PRO A 35 9.87 28.71 6.37
CA PRO A 35 10.35 27.32 6.29
C PRO A 35 10.53 26.64 7.67
N ASN A 36 10.64 27.41 8.75
CA ASN A 36 10.77 26.88 10.11
C ASN A 36 9.42 26.59 10.77
N SER A 37 8.31 26.81 10.07
CA SER A 37 6.98 26.50 10.57
C SER A 37 6.73 24.99 10.59
N TYR A 38 6.14 24.50 11.69
CA TYR A 38 5.65 23.13 11.79
C TYR A 38 4.61 22.82 10.70
N ILE A 39 3.78 23.81 10.34
CA ILE A 39 2.78 23.66 9.27
C ILE A 39 3.47 23.55 7.91
N ALA A 40 4.42 24.43 7.60
CA ALA A 40 5.18 24.37 6.36
C ALA A 40 5.92 23.03 6.21
N THR A 41 6.45 22.50 7.31
CA THR A 41 7.09 21.18 7.35
C THR A 41 6.10 20.04 7.08
N ALA A 42 4.92 20.07 7.70
CA ALA A 42 3.88 19.05 7.53
C ALA A 42 3.29 19.03 6.11
N PHE A 43 3.19 20.19 5.46
CA PHE A 43 2.63 20.33 4.10
C PHE A 43 3.64 19.99 2.99
N ARG A 44 4.88 19.65 3.33
CA ARG A 44 5.90 19.28 2.32
C ARG A 44 5.42 18.09 1.49
N GLY A 45 5.33 18.27 0.17
CA GLY A 45 4.84 17.26 -0.78
C GLY A 45 3.32 17.12 -0.87
N VAL A 46 2.54 17.69 0.07
CA VAL A 46 1.06 17.67 0.02
C VAL A 46 0.54 18.44 -1.18
N PHE A 47 1.20 19.55 -1.50
CA PHE A 47 0.81 20.39 -2.62
C PHE A 47 0.97 19.73 -3.99
N ASP A 48 2.04 18.97 -4.18
CA ASP A 48 2.30 18.25 -5.44
C ASP A 48 1.22 17.17 -5.64
N ILE A 49 0.88 16.45 -4.57
CA ILE A 49 -0.23 15.48 -4.55
C ILE A 49 -1.57 16.15 -4.89
N ALA A 50 -1.85 17.32 -4.32
CA ALA A 50 -3.08 18.04 -4.62
C ALA A 50 -3.16 18.48 -6.09
N GLU A 51 -2.05 18.91 -6.70
CA GLU A 51 -1.99 19.24 -8.12
C GLU A 51 -2.23 18.00 -9.00
N GLU A 52 -1.58 16.88 -8.68
CA GLU A 52 -1.78 15.61 -9.38
C GLU A 52 -3.22 15.10 -9.25
N ASN A 53 -3.86 15.27 -8.09
CA ASN A 53 -5.26 14.89 -7.90
C ASN A 53 -6.19 15.69 -8.81
N ILE A 54 -5.98 17.01 -8.90
CA ILE A 54 -6.75 17.90 -9.80
C ILE A 54 -6.51 17.50 -11.26
N ASP A 55 -5.27 17.26 -11.66
CA ASP A 55 -4.95 16.93 -13.05
C ASP A 55 -5.51 15.59 -13.49
N ASN A 56 -5.43 14.58 -12.62
CA ASN A 56 -5.83 13.21 -12.94
C ASN A 56 -7.29 12.88 -12.57
N ASP A 57 -8.08 13.86 -12.12
CA ASP A 57 -9.45 13.64 -11.60
C ASP A 57 -9.50 12.54 -10.53
N PHE A 58 -8.47 12.50 -9.68
CA PHE A 58 -8.35 11.44 -8.69
C PHE A 58 -9.35 11.69 -7.55
N SER A 59 -10.39 10.86 -7.49
CA SER A 59 -11.46 10.98 -6.47
C SER A 59 -11.08 10.38 -5.11
N GLY A 60 -9.94 9.71 -5.00
CA GLY A 60 -9.47 9.06 -3.78
C GLY A 60 -8.53 9.95 -2.96
N ASN A 61 -8.18 9.50 -1.76
CA ASN A 61 -7.12 10.11 -0.96
C ASN A 61 -5.82 9.29 -1.13
N PRO A 62 -4.77 9.85 -1.76
CA PRO A 62 -3.50 9.14 -1.97
C PRO A 62 -2.83 8.69 -0.65
N VAL A 63 -3.09 9.39 0.46
CA VAL A 63 -2.56 9.03 1.78
C VAL A 63 -3.18 7.73 2.26
N ASP A 64 -4.49 7.57 2.13
CA ASP A 64 -5.20 6.35 2.55
C ASP A 64 -4.72 5.16 1.72
N HIS A 65 -4.56 5.36 0.40
CA HIS A 65 -4.02 4.34 -0.49
C HIS A 65 -2.57 3.96 -0.16
N ALA A 66 -1.71 4.94 0.14
CA ALA A 66 -0.34 4.68 0.57
C ALA A 66 -0.28 3.92 1.90
N GLN A 67 -1.17 4.24 2.85
CA GLN A 67 -1.28 3.51 4.11
C GLN A 67 -1.72 2.06 3.89
N GLU A 68 -2.76 1.84 3.08
CA GLU A 68 -3.23 0.50 2.76
C GLU A 68 -2.12 -0.34 2.10
N LEU A 69 -1.40 0.22 1.14
CA LEU A 69 -0.25 -0.44 0.52
C LEU A 69 0.85 -0.74 1.54
N GLY A 70 1.11 0.16 2.49
CA GLY A 70 2.05 -0.05 3.58
C GLY A 70 1.64 -1.24 4.47
N GLU A 71 0.37 -1.34 4.83
CA GLU A 71 -0.18 -2.45 5.61
C GLU A 71 -0.09 -3.78 4.83
N GLN A 72 -0.42 -3.77 3.54
CA GLN A 72 -0.28 -4.95 2.67
C GLN A 72 1.18 -5.40 2.54
N LEU A 73 2.13 -4.46 2.41
CA LEU A 73 3.56 -4.77 2.34
C LEU A 73 4.07 -5.38 3.64
N ALA A 74 3.64 -4.84 4.80
CA ALA A 74 3.98 -5.39 6.10
C ALA A 74 3.47 -6.84 6.25
N GLN A 75 2.22 -7.09 5.86
CA GLN A 75 1.62 -8.43 5.88
C GLN A 75 2.37 -9.40 4.97
N ARG A 76 2.67 -8.99 3.72
CA ARG A 76 3.43 -9.83 2.78
C ARG A 76 4.84 -10.14 3.29
N THR A 77 5.49 -9.19 3.95
CA THR A 77 6.82 -9.40 4.53
C THR A 77 6.79 -10.51 5.58
N VAL A 78 5.77 -10.51 6.44
CA VAL A 78 5.54 -11.59 7.42
C VAL A 78 5.29 -12.92 6.72
N GLN A 79 4.42 -12.96 5.71
CA GLN A 79 4.12 -14.18 4.96
C GLN A 79 5.35 -14.76 4.25
N VAL A 80 6.21 -13.91 3.68
CA VAL A 80 7.47 -14.36 3.06
C VAL A 80 8.39 -15.02 4.08
N GLY A 81 8.48 -14.46 5.30
CA GLY A 81 9.24 -15.08 6.39
C GLY A 81 8.69 -16.46 6.77
N GLN A 82 7.37 -16.57 6.96
CA GLN A 82 6.71 -17.84 7.29
C GLN A 82 6.94 -18.90 6.21
N LEU A 83 6.79 -18.53 4.93
CA LEU A 83 7.04 -19.44 3.81
C LEU A 83 8.52 -19.86 3.71
N ALA A 84 9.45 -18.97 4.07
CA ALA A 84 10.87 -19.32 4.10
C ALA A 84 11.17 -20.35 5.20
N ASP A 85 10.56 -20.20 6.38
CA ASP A 85 10.69 -21.15 7.49
C ASP A 85 10.09 -22.51 7.13
N GLU A 86 8.87 -22.54 6.56
CA GLU A 86 8.24 -23.78 6.07
C GLU A 86 9.10 -24.47 5.02
N LEU A 87 9.65 -23.71 4.06
CA LEU A 87 10.52 -24.25 3.02
C LEU A 87 11.78 -24.88 3.62
N ALA A 88 12.35 -24.28 4.68
CA ALA A 88 13.50 -24.86 5.37
C ALA A 88 13.15 -26.18 6.06
N GLU A 89 11.98 -26.25 6.71
CA GLU A 89 11.50 -27.48 7.36
C GLU A 89 11.26 -28.61 6.33
N TYR A 90 10.58 -28.30 5.23
CA TYR A 90 10.34 -29.28 4.15
C TYR A 90 11.65 -29.81 3.56
N LYS A 91 12.64 -28.94 3.36
CA LYS A 91 13.97 -29.35 2.88
C LYS A 91 14.65 -30.31 3.87
N ALA A 92 14.70 -29.96 5.15
CA ALA A 92 15.31 -30.82 6.18
C ALA A 92 14.63 -32.19 6.27
N ARG A 93 13.30 -32.23 6.13
CA ARG A 93 12.54 -33.48 6.10
C ARG A 93 12.83 -34.31 4.85
N ALA A 94 12.93 -33.67 3.68
CA ALA A 94 13.29 -34.34 2.43
C ALA A 94 14.68 -34.96 2.52
N GLU A 95 15.68 -34.21 3.00
CA GLU A 95 17.04 -34.70 3.22
C GLU A 95 17.07 -35.90 4.18
N THR A 96 16.30 -35.84 5.27
CA THR A 96 16.18 -36.96 6.22
C THR A 96 15.57 -38.19 5.58
N ALA A 97 14.49 -38.03 4.79
CA ALA A 97 13.84 -39.13 4.10
C ALA A 97 14.76 -39.76 3.04
N GLU A 98 15.50 -38.95 2.30
CA GLU A 98 16.51 -39.40 1.34
C GLU A 98 17.61 -40.22 2.01
N ALA A 99 18.13 -39.76 3.16
CA ALA A 99 19.11 -40.51 3.94
C ALA A 99 18.57 -41.86 4.42
N GLN A 100 17.31 -41.90 4.88
CA GLN A 100 16.66 -43.16 5.27
C GLN A 100 16.50 -44.13 4.10
N LEU A 101 16.15 -43.64 2.91
CA LEU A 101 16.05 -44.46 1.70
C LEU A 101 17.40 -45.08 1.31
N ILE A 102 18.49 -44.33 1.43
CA ILE A 102 19.85 -44.84 1.17
C ILE A 102 20.18 -45.99 2.13
N VAL A 103 19.93 -45.81 3.44
CA VAL A 103 20.18 -46.84 4.45
C VAL A 103 19.33 -48.08 4.20
N LEU A 104 18.04 -47.91 3.89
CA LEU A 104 17.14 -49.03 3.65
C LEU A 104 17.54 -49.81 2.38
N LYS A 105 17.97 -49.10 1.33
CA LYS A 105 18.47 -49.70 0.10
C LYS A 105 19.72 -50.54 0.35
N ALA A 106 20.66 -50.06 1.18
CA ALA A 106 21.85 -50.82 1.54
C ALA A 106 21.49 -52.12 2.29
N LYS A 107 20.62 -52.03 3.32
CA LYS A 107 20.16 -53.21 4.07
C LYS A 107 19.44 -54.23 3.19
N LEU A 108 18.64 -53.76 2.23
CA LEU A 108 17.95 -54.64 1.29
C LEU A 108 18.95 -55.36 0.38
N TYR A 109 19.99 -54.67 -0.09
CA TYR A 109 21.05 -55.29 -0.87
C TYR A 109 21.75 -56.40 -0.08
N ASP A 110 22.17 -56.11 1.16
CA ASP A 110 22.81 -57.10 2.05
C ASP A 110 21.92 -58.34 2.21
N TYR A 111 20.62 -58.14 2.48
CA TYR A 111 19.64 -59.24 2.61
C TYR A 111 19.47 -60.06 1.34
N MET A 112 19.46 -59.43 0.15
CA MET A 112 19.30 -60.13 -1.12
C MET A 112 20.55 -60.90 -1.56
N THR A 113 21.71 -60.55 -0.99
CA THR A 113 23.01 -61.16 -1.33
C THR A 113 23.52 -62.17 -0.29
N ALA A 114 22.83 -62.31 0.84
CA ALA A 114 23.10 -63.30 1.89
C ALA A 114 22.41 -64.65 1.60
#